data_AF-A0A922DFM3-F1
#
_entry.id   AF-A0A922DFM3-F1
#
_cell.length_a   1.000
_cell.length_b   1.000
_cell.length_c   1.000
_cell.angle_alpha   90.00
_cell.angle_beta   90.00
_cell.angle_gamma   90.00
#
_symmetry.space_group_name_H-M   'P 1'
#
loop_
_entity.id
_entity.type
_entity.pdbx_description
1 polymer ?
#
loop_
_entity_poly.entity_id
_entity_poly.type
_entity_poly.pdbx_seq_one_letter_code
_entity_poly.pdbx_strand_id
1 'polypeptide(L)'
;MQEIERIVHPNDKEATNKDGLTPRQLFTENHKKMMKNGDNWKKDTALSCTVVGALIVTIMFAVAFPIPGGNSQITGFPILLKKKLFMLFIISDALSLFSSSTSILMFLGILTSRYAKEYFLKYLPRQMIIGLLILFSSIATMMITFFNALLIILHEQLHIAIPLICLASFPITFFVRIQSQFLKI
;
A
#
# COMPACT_ATOMS: atom_id res chain seq x y z
N MET A 1 -26.94 0.80 2.37
CA MET A 1 -28.08 1.47 1.69
C MET A 1 -28.90 0.45 0.92
N GLN A 2 -28.32 -0.27 -0.06
CA GLN A 2 -29.04 -1.35 -0.77
C GLN A 2 -29.56 -2.47 0.17
N GLU A 3 -28.82 -2.80 1.24
CA GLU A 3 -29.30 -3.74 2.28
C GLU A 3 -30.56 -3.27 3.02
N ILE A 4 -30.70 -1.97 3.29
CA ILE A 4 -31.87 -1.44 4.03
C ILE A 4 -33.10 -1.50 3.14
N GLU A 5 -32.96 -1.16 1.86
CA GLU A 5 -34.04 -1.27 0.87
C GLU A 5 -34.44 -2.72 0.57
N ARG A 6 -33.63 -3.70 0.98
CA ARG A 6 -33.94 -5.14 0.93
C ARG A 6 -34.68 -5.63 2.18
N ILE A 7 -34.39 -5.06 3.34
CA ILE A 7 -34.99 -5.46 4.63
C ILE A 7 -36.32 -4.74 4.87
N VAL A 8 -36.44 -3.49 4.40
CA VAL A 8 -37.66 -2.69 4.52
C VAL A 8 -38.72 -3.21 3.54
N HIS A 9 -39.91 -3.52 4.06
CA HIS A 9 -41.05 -3.96 3.27
C HIS A 9 -41.37 -2.92 2.17
N PRO A 10 -41.73 -3.32 0.93
CA PRO A 10 -41.91 -2.39 -0.19
C PRO A 10 -42.83 -1.20 0.11
N ASN A 11 -43.90 -1.44 0.87
CA ASN A 11 -44.86 -0.41 1.28
C ASN A 11 -44.31 0.60 2.28
N ASP A 12 -43.26 0.24 3.03
CA ASP A 12 -42.70 1.07 4.10
C ASP A 12 -41.49 1.90 3.62
N LYS A 13 -41.05 1.74 2.36
CA LYS A 13 -39.88 2.44 1.81
C LYS A 13 -40.04 3.96 1.80
N GLU A 14 -41.26 4.43 1.56
CA GLU A 14 -41.62 5.85 1.55
C GLU A 14 -42.49 6.24 2.75
N ALA A 15 -42.87 5.27 3.60
CA ALA A 15 -43.60 5.56 4.82
C ALA A 15 -42.75 6.44 5.74
N THR A 16 -43.37 7.41 6.39
CA THR A 16 -42.68 8.35 7.28
C THR A 16 -42.99 8.01 8.74
N ASN A 17 -41.99 8.17 9.61
CA ASN A 17 -42.18 8.03 11.05
C ASN A 17 -42.95 9.25 11.61
N LYS A 18 -43.18 9.28 12.93
CA LYS A 18 -43.87 10.41 13.61
C LYS A 18 -43.19 11.77 13.41
N ASP A 19 -41.90 11.77 13.07
CA ASP A 19 -41.10 12.97 12.81
C ASP A 19 -41.07 13.34 11.31
N GLY A 20 -41.85 12.65 10.47
CA GLY A 20 -41.90 12.87 9.03
C GLY A 20 -40.70 12.30 8.25
N LEU A 21 -39.86 11.46 8.87
CA LEU A 21 -38.66 10.90 8.26
C LEU A 21 -38.94 9.54 7.63
N THR A 22 -38.50 9.35 6.39
CA THR A 22 -38.45 8.02 5.74
C THR A 22 -37.40 7.12 6.41
N PRO A 23 -37.50 5.78 6.30
CA PRO A 23 -36.47 4.87 6.83
C PRO A 23 -35.06 5.21 6.38
N ARG A 24 -34.91 5.68 5.14
CA ARG A 24 -33.61 6.12 4.59
C ARG A 24 -33.07 7.36 5.28
N GLN A 25 -33.92 8.37 5.51
CA GLN A 25 -33.53 9.60 6.21
C GLN A 25 -33.19 9.31 7.66
N LEU A 26 -34.04 8.55 8.36
CA LEU A 26 -33.82 8.14 9.75
C LEU A 26 -32.51 7.36 9.90
N PHE A 27 -32.21 6.42 9.00
CA PHE A 27 -30.95 5.69 9.02
C PHE A 27 -29.75 6.61 8.79
N THR A 28 -29.83 7.51 7.80
CA THR A 28 -28.75 8.44 7.46
C THR A 28 -28.45 9.38 8.62
N GLU A 29 -29.49 9.86 9.31
CA GLU A 29 -29.36 10.74 10.46
C GLU A 29 -28.72 10.03 11.65
N ASN A 30 -29.22 8.83 11.99
CA ASN A 30 -28.65 7.99 13.04
C ASN A 30 -27.19 7.59 12.78
N HIS A 31 -26.81 7.41 11.50
CA HIS A 31 -25.44 6.99 11.12
C HIS A 31 -24.55 8.15 10.64
N LYS A 32 -25.00 9.41 10.71
CA LYS A 32 -24.27 10.59 10.23
C LYS A 32 -22.89 10.73 10.89
N LYS A 33 -22.82 10.48 12.20
CA LYS A 33 -21.56 10.49 12.96
C LYS A 33 -20.60 9.40 12.47
N MET A 34 -21.11 8.18 12.26
CA MET A 34 -20.31 7.05 11.76
C MET A 34 -19.80 7.30 10.33
N MET A 35 -20.62 7.86 9.44
CA MET A 35 -20.20 8.22 8.09
C MET A 35 -19.07 9.26 8.11
N LYS A 36 -19.20 10.30 8.93
CA LYS A 36 -18.16 11.33 9.09
C LYS A 36 -16.86 10.73 9.64
N ASN A 37 -16.96 9.85 10.64
CA ASN A 37 -15.80 9.17 11.20
C ASN A 37 -15.12 8.25 10.17
N GLY A 38 -15.89 7.50 9.38
CA GLY A 38 -15.37 6.66 8.31
C GLY A 38 -14.67 7.45 7.21
N ASP A 39 -15.22 8.60 6.81
CA ASP A 39 -14.59 9.48 5.83
C ASP A 39 -13.29 10.12 6.35
N ASN A 40 -13.24 10.50 7.62
CA ASN A 40 -12.02 10.98 8.25
C ASN A 40 -10.98 9.88 8.33
N TRP A 41 -11.34 8.70 8.85
CA TRP A 41 -10.45 7.54 8.94
C TRP A 41 -9.83 7.17 7.59
N LYS A 42 -10.63 7.21 6.52
CA LYS A 42 -10.16 6.96 5.15
C LYS A 42 -9.10 7.97 4.70
N LYS A 43 -9.32 9.26 4.99
CA LYS A 43 -8.37 10.33 4.63
C LYS A 43 -7.09 10.23 5.46
N ASP A 44 -7.22 10.01 6.76
CA ASP A 44 -6.07 9.88 7.67
C ASP A 44 -5.20 8.67 7.28
N THR A 45 -5.84 7.55 6.93
CA THR A 45 -5.17 6.36 6.42
C THR A 45 -4.49 6.62 5.09
N ALA A 46 -5.18 7.24 4.13
CA ALA A 46 -4.61 7.57 2.82
C ALA A 46 -3.40 8.51 2.94
N LEU A 47 -3.47 9.52 3.82
CA LEU A 47 -2.37 10.44 4.08
C LEU A 47 -1.19 9.71 4.72
N SER A 48 -1.42 8.89 5.74
CA SER A 48 -0.38 8.10 6.39
C SER A 48 0.32 7.16 5.40
N CYS A 49 -0.45 6.47 4.56
CA CYS A 49 0.09 5.57 3.54
C CYS A 49 0.85 6.31 2.44
N THR A 50 0.41 7.53 2.08
CA THR A 50 1.14 8.40 1.14
C THR A 50 2.51 8.78 1.69
N VAL A 51 2.59 9.13 2.98
CA VAL A 51 3.87 9.44 3.65
C VAL A 51 4.79 8.22 3.66
N VAL A 52 4.28 7.05 4.05
CA VAL A 52 5.05 5.79 4.00
C VAL A 52 5.54 5.49 2.59
N GLY A 53 4.68 5.64 1.59
CA GLY A 53 5.06 5.46 0.19
C GLY A 53 6.18 6.42 -0.23
N ALA A 54 6.06 7.70 0.11
CA ALA A 54 7.07 8.71 -0.21
C ALA A 54 8.43 8.41 0.45
N LEU A 55 8.42 7.91 1.69
CA LEU A 55 9.62 7.43 2.37
C LEU A 55 10.26 6.27 1.62
N ILE A 56 9.48 5.27 1.19
CA ILE A 56 10.01 4.15 0.39
C ILE A 56 10.63 4.65 -0.91
N VAL A 57 9.94 5.57 -1.61
CA VAL A 57 10.48 6.17 -2.84
C VAL A 57 11.83 6.84 -2.59
N THR A 58 11.92 7.63 -1.54
CA THR A 58 13.15 8.36 -1.17
C THR A 58 14.29 7.40 -0.85
N ILE A 59 14.02 6.36 -0.04
CA ILE A 59 15.03 5.38 0.38
C ILE A 59 15.53 4.56 -0.81
N MET A 60 14.63 4.00 -1.62
CA MET A 60 15.01 3.18 -2.78
C MET A 60 15.75 4.02 -3.83
N PHE A 61 15.29 5.24 -4.10
CA PHE A 61 16.00 6.15 -5.00
C PHE A 61 17.42 6.45 -4.50
N ALA A 62 17.60 6.69 -3.20
CA ALA A 62 18.92 6.91 -2.61
C ALA A 62 19.83 5.68 -2.66
N VAL A 63 19.27 4.47 -2.72
CA VAL A 63 19.99 3.19 -2.77
C VAL A 63 20.31 2.76 -4.21
N ALA A 64 19.54 3.20 -5.20
CA ALA A 64 19.73 2.87 -6.62
C ALA A 64 21.02 3.46 -7.24
N PHE A 65 21.41 4.67 -6.84
CA PHE A 65 22.56 5.39 -7.42
C PHE A 65 23.95 5.05 -6.86
N PRO A 66 24.15 4.74 -5.56
CA PRO A 66 25.45 4.30 -5.08
C PRO A 66 25.73 2.89 -5.64
N ILE A 67 26.44 2.84 -6.78
CA ILE A 67 26.82 1.59 -7.44
C ILE A 67 27.83 0.85 -6.55
N PRO A 68 27.44 -0.26 -5.89
CA PRO A 68 28.37 -1.07 -5.13
C PRO A 68 29.42 -1.62 -6.11
N GLY A 69 30.70 -1.36 -5.82
CA GLY A 69 31.83 -1.81 -6.65
C GLY A 69 32.23 -0.89 -7.81
N GLY A 70 31.55 0.25 -8.02
CA GLY A 70 31.94 1.25 -9.01
C GLY A 70 31.71 0.86 -10.48
N ASN A 71 32.07 1.77 -11.38
CA ASN A 71 31.94 1.60 -12.82
C ASN A 71 33.25 1.11 -13.44
N SER A 72 33.15 0.26 -14.45
CA SER A 72 34.29 -0.12 -15.27
C SER A 72 34.83 1.12 -15.99
N GLN A 73 36.12 1.39 -15.87
CA GLN A 73 36.76 2.52 -16.55
C GLN A 73 36.72 2.41 -18.09
N ILE A 74 36.47 1.21 -18.62
CA ILE A 74 36.47 0.92 -20.06
C ILE A 74 35.06 1.04 -20.66
N THR A 75 34.04 0.57 -19.94
CA THR A 75 32.67 0.48 -20.48
C THR A 75 31.68 1.42 -19.81
N GLY A 76 32.05 2.05 -18.68
CA GLY A 76 31.17 2.89 -17.88
C GLY A 76 30.07 2.15 -17.11
N PHE A 77 29.91 0.84 -17.33
CA PHE A 77 28.90 0.03 -16.66
C PHE A 77 29.33 -0.41 -15.25
N PRO A 78 28.38 -0.61 -14.32
CA PRO A 78 28.63 -1.20 -13.01
C PRO A 78 29.45 -2.49 -13.11
N ILE A 79 30.56 -2.58 -12.36
CA ILE A 79 31.44 -3.76 -12.38
C ILE A 79 30.68 -5.02 -11.90
N LEU A 80 29.72 -4.84 -11.00
CA LEU A 80 28.85 -5.90 -10.51
C LEU A 80 27.65 -6.25 -11.40
N LEU A 81 27.43 -5.56 -12.53
CA LEU A 81 26.24 -5.77 -13.38
C LEU A 81 26.04 -7.23 -13.82
N LYS A 82 27.13 -7.97 -14.00
CA LYS A 82 27.10 -9.38 -14.44
C LYS A 82 26.75 -10.37 -13.31
N LYS A 83 26.73 -9.96 -12.05
CA LYS A 83 26.38 -10.84 -10.93
C LYS A 83 24.85 -10.94 -10.79
N LYS A 84 24.33 -12.16 -10.71
CA LYS A 84 22.88 -12.43 -10.56
C LYS A 84 22.24 -11.65 -9.39
N LEU A 85 22.94 -11.53 -8.27
CA LEU A 85 22.46 -10.79 -7.09
C LEU A 85 22.29 -9.28 -7.37
N PHE A 86 23.19 -8.68 -8.15
CA PHE A 86 23.10 -7.27 -8.50
C PHE A 86 21.94 -6.98 -9.46
N MET A 87 21.70 -7.88 -10.43
CA MET A 87 20.50 -7.78 -11.29
C MET A 87 19.21 -7.91 -10.48
N LEU A 88 19.14 -8.85 -9.52
CA LEU A 88 17.99 -9.00 -8.63
C LEU A 88 17.78 -7.77 -7.75
N PHE A 89 18.87 -7.17 -7.26
CA PHE A 89 18.85 -5.91 -6.52
C PHE A 89 18.20 -4.78 -7.34
N ILE A 90 18.70 -4.51 -8.56
CA ILE A 90 18.16 -3.43 -9.42
C ILE A 90 16.70 -3.67 -9.80
N ILE A 91 16.32 -4.90 -10.15
CA ILE A 91 14.93 -5.23 -10.52
C ILE A 91 13.99 -5.04 -9.32
N SER A 92 14.41 -5.49 -8.13
CA SER A 92 13.60 -5.37 -6.91
C SER A 92 13.45 -3.92 -6.47
N ASP A 93 14.52 -3.12 -6.58
CA ASP A 93 14.52 -1.69 -6.28
C ASP A 93 13.53 -0.94 -7.18
N ALA A 94 13.63 -1.15 -8.49
CA ALA A 94 12.72 -0.55 -9.47
C ALA A 94 11.26 -0.95 -9.22
N LEU A 95 11.00 -2.23 -8.91
CA LEU A 95 9.67 -2.72 -8.60
C LEU A 95 9.11 -2.06 -7.34
N SER A 96 9.94 -1.89 -6.31
CA SER A 96 9.56 -1.19 -5.08
C SER A 96 9.21 0.28 -5.36
N LEU A 97 10.03 0.98 -6.14
CA LEU A 97 9.83 2.38 -6.53
C LEU A 97 8.53 2.60 -7.32
N PHE A 98 8.31 1.80 -8.38
CA PHE A 98 7.12 1.94 -9.21
C PHE A 98 5.85 1.56 -8.46
N SER A 99 5.90 0.50 -7.67
CA SER A 99 4.77 0.09 -6.84
C SER A 99 4.45 1.18 -5.81
N SER A 100 5.44 1.71 -5.10
CA SER A 100 5.23 2.80 -4.13
C SER A 100 4.62 4.05 -4.79
N SER A 101 5.20 4.48 -5.91
CA SER A 101 4.72 5.65 -6.66
C SER A 101 3.28 5.47 -7.14
N THR A 102 2.93 4.27 -7.64
CA THR A 102 1.56 3.95 -8.05
C THR A 102 0.61 4.01 -6.86
N SER A 103 1.00 3.46 -5.70
CA SER A 103 0.19 3.52 -4.49
C SER A 103 -0.04 4.94 -4.00
N ILE A 104 1.01 5.79 -4.01
CA ILE A 104 0.91 7.22 -3.70
C ILE A 104 -0.13 7.91 -4.58
N LEU A 105 -0.09 7.68 -5.90
CA LEU A 105 -1.06 8.28 -6.83
C LEU A 105 -2.50 7.82 -6.51
N MET A 106 -2.70 6.56 -6.13
CA MET A 106 -4.00 6.06 -5.72
C MET A 106 -4.50 6.71 -4.42
N PHE A 107 -3.65 6.84 -3.39
CA PHE A 107 -4.03 7.50 -2.15
C PHE A 107 -4.25 9.00 -2.31
N LEU A 108 -3.44 9.66 -3.14
CA LEU A 108 -3.64 11.06 -3.50
C LEU A 108 -4.97 11.25 -4.26
N GLY A 109 -5.33 10.30 -5.13
CA GLY A 109 -6.65 10.23 -5.77
C GLY A 109 -7.78 10.16 -4.75
N ILE A 110 -7.64 9.34 -3.69
CA ILE A 110 -8.61 9.25 -2.59
C ILE A 110 -8.74 10.57 -1.81
N LEU A 111 -7.63 11.26 -1.55
CA LEU A 111 -7.61 12.56 -0.88
C LEU A 111 -8.24 13.67 -1.74
N THR A 112 -8.03 13.60 -3.06
CA THR A 112 -8.46 14.64 -4.03
C THR A 112 -9.89 14.42 -4.55
N SER A 113 -10.45 13.21 -4.43
CA SER A 113 -11.75 12.73 -4.94
C SER A 113 -13.02 13.48 -4.45
N ARG A 114 -12.90 14.63 -3.79
CA ARG A 114 -14.03 15.41 -3.24
C ARG A 114 -15.03 15.91 -4.31
N TYR A 115 -14.77 15.73 -5.61
CA TYR A 115 -15.50 16.36 -6.73
C TYR A 115 -16.46 15.48 -7.55
N ALA A 116 -16.63 14.18 -7.26
CA ALA A 116 -17.64 13.35 -7.96
C ALA A 116 -18.36 12.41 -6.98
N LYS A 117 -19.46 12.88 -6.38
CA LYS A 117 -19.92 12.40 -5.07
C LYS A 117 -20.74 11.10 -5.03
N GLU A 118 -21.29 10.60 -6.14
CA GLU A 118 -22.28 9.52 -6.07
C GLU A 118 -21.80 8.16 -6.60
N TYR A 119 -21.03 8.12 -7.69
CA TYR A 119 -20.46 6.86 -8.19
C TYR A 119 -19.15 6.48 -7.49
N PHE A 120 -18.36 7.46 -7.04
CA PHE A 120 -17.03 7.23 -6.47
C PHE A 120 -17.07 6.57 -5.08
N LEU A 121 -18.11 6.81 -4.28
CA LEU A 121 -18.22 6.25 -2.92
C LEU A 121 -18.28 4.72 -2.89
N LYS A 122 -18.84 4.09 -3.94
CA LYS A 122 -18.88 2.62 -4.07
C LYS A 122 -17.53 2.03 -4.51
N TYR A 123 -16.75 2.76 -5.32
CA TYR A 123 -15.44 2.32 -5.80
C TYR A 123 -14.27 2.72 -4.87
N LEU A 124 -14.47 3.71 -4.01
CA LEU A 124 -13.51 4.21 -3.01
C LEU A 124 -12.92 3.13 -2.10
N PRO A 125 -13.71 2.25 -1.45
CA PRO A 125 -13.14 1.20 -0.61
C PRO A 125 -12.28 0.21 -1.42
N ARG A 126 -12.69 -0.11 -2.66
CA ARG A 126 -11.91 -0.97 -3.55
C ARG A 126 -10.59 -0.33 -3.96
N GLN A 127 -10.59 0.95 -4.31
CA GLN A 127 -9.36 1.69 -4.61
C GLN A 127 -8.42 1.72 -3.40
N MET A 128 -8.95 1.90 -2.19
CA MET A 128 -8.14 1.90 -0.97
C MET A 128 -7.47 0.54 -0.72
N ILE A 129 -8.20 -0.56 -0.89
CA ILE A 129 -7.66 -1.92 -0.76
C ILE A 129 -6.56 -2.18 -1.80
N ILE A 130 -6.79 -1.83 -3.07
CA ILE A 130 -5.79 -2.01 -4.12
C ILE A 130 -4.54 -1.16 -3.84
N GLY A 131 -4.72 0.11 -3.44
CA GLY A 131 -3.61 1.00 -3.06
C GLY A 131 -2.78 0.43 -1.92
N LEU A 132 -3.42 -0.13 -0.89
CA LEU A 132 -2.75 -0.82 0.21
C LEU A 132 -1.99 -2.05 -0.27
N LEU A 133 -2.57 -2.92 -1.10
CA LEU A 133 -1.91 -4.12 -1.63
C LEU A 133 -0.65 -3.77 -2.43
N ILE A 134 -0.71 -2.70 -3.23
CA ILE A 134 0.43 -2.20 -4.00
C ILE A 134 1.51 -1.61 -3.07
N LEU A 135 1.13 -0.85 -2.03
CA LEU A 135 2.09 -0.33 -1.03
C LEU A 135 2.80 -1.47 -0.30
N PHE A 136 2.03 -2.48 0.08
CA PHE A 136 2.53 -3.65 0.76
C PHE A 136 3.49 -4.47 -0.11
N SER A 137 3.17 -4.62 -1.40
CA SER A 137 4.07 -5.24 -2.38
C SER A 137 5.36 -4.42 -2.57
N SER A 138 5.28 -3.09 -2.48
CA SER A 138 6.45 -2.21 -2.48
C SER A 138 7.34 -2.42 -1.25
N ILE A 139 6.76 -2.57 -0.06
CA ILE A 139 7.51 -2.87 1.18
C ILE A 139 8.20 -4.24 1.08
N ALA A 140 7.51 -5.25 0.56
CA ALA A 140 8.09 -6.59 0.39
C ALA A 140 9.30 -6.57 -0.56
N THR A 141 9.18 -5.86 -1.68
CA THR A 141 10.28 -5.70 -2.66
C THR A 141 11.41 -4.82 -2.12
N MET A 142 11.12 -3.81 -1.30
CA MET A 142 12.11 -3.04 -0.54
C MET A 142 12.96 -3.94 0.34
N MET A 143 12.34 -4.91 1.02
CA MET A 143 13.06 -5.86 1.89
C MET A 143 13.90 -6.86 1.11
N ILE A 144 13.42 -7.34 -0.04
CA ILE A 144 14.22 -8.17 -0.96
C ILE A 144 15.42 -7.37 -1.47
N THR A 145 15.24 -6.09 -1.81
CA THR A 145 16.31 -5.19 -2.26
C THR A 145 17.38 -5.04 -1.19
N PHE A 146 16.96 -4.74 0.05
CA PHE A 146 17.87 -4.64 1.19
C PHE A 146 18.65 -5.93 1.44
N PHE A 147 17.99 -7.09 1.36
CA PHE A 147 18.64 -8.40 1.49
C PHE A 147 19.71 -8.64 0.41
N ASN A 148 19.38 -8.35 -0.86
CA ASN A 148 20.36 -8.48 -1.94
C ASN A 148 21.54 -7.50 -1.76
N ALA A 149 21.27 -6.26 -1.32
CA ALA A 149 22.31 -5.29 -1.02
C ALA A 149 23.27 -5.80 0.06
N LEU A 150 22.74 -6.36 1.15
CA LEU A 150 23.53 -6.97 2.21
C LEU A 150 24.37 -8.15 1.71
N LEU A 151 23.81 -9.05 0.90
CA LEU A 151 24.56 -10.16 0.33
C LEU A 151 25.70 -9.70 -0.59
N ILE A 152 25.48 -8.61 -1.33
CA ILE A 152 26.50 -8.03 -2.21
C ILE A 152 27.64 -7.42 -1.38
N ILE A 153 27.31 -6.66 -0.33
CA ILE A 153 28.29 -5.99 0.53
C ILE A 153 29.06 -7.00 1.40
N LEU A 154 28.37 -8.01 1.92
CA LEU A 154 28.88 -8.92 2.95
C LEU A 154 29.36 -10.26 2.38
N HIS A 155 29.71 -10.30 1.09
CA HIS A 155 30.08 -11.50 0.33
C HIS A 155 31.19 -12.33 0.99
N GLU A 156 32.05 -11.74 1.84
CA GLU A 156 33.13 -12.45 2.54
C GLU A 156 32.92 -12.64 4.06
N GLN A 157 31.85 -12.10 4.67
CA GLN A 157 31.60 -12.20 6.12
C GLN A 157 30.25 -12.88 6.46
N LEU A 158 30.11 -14.13 6.01
CA LEU A 158 28.90 -14.96 6.18
C LEU A 158 28.45 -15.12 7.65
N HIS A 159 29.37 -15.11 8.62
CA HIS A 159 29.04 -15.23 10.04
C HIS A 159 28.16 -14.08 10.57
N ILE A 160 28.28 -12.88 9.98
CA ILE A 160 27.45 -11.71 10.33
C ILE A 160 26.21 -11.64 9.42
N ALA A 161 26.29 -12.17 8.20
CA ALA A 161 25.18 -12.21 7.26
C ALA A 161 24.01 -13.05 7.80
N ILE A 162 24.28 -14.25 8.32
CA ILE A 162 23.25 -15.21 8.75
C ILE A 162 22.26 -14.62 9.77
N PRO A 163 22.68 -14.02 10.91
CA PRO A 163 21.72 -13.44 11.87
C PRO A 163 20.96 -12.25 11.30
N LEU A 164 21.59 -11.43 10.46
CA LEU A 164 20.96 -10.27 9.82
C LEU A 164 19.90 -10.68 8.80
N ILE A 165 20.15 -11.77 8.08
CA ILE A 165 19.21 -12.41 7.15
C ILE A 165 18.00 -12.97 7.90
N CYS A 166 18.22 -13.67 9.02
CA CYS A 166 17.14 -14.17 9.86
C CYS A 166 16.26 -13.03 10.38
N LEU A 167 16.87 -11.92 10.82
CA LEU A 167 16.14 -10.75 11.28
C LEU A 167 15.33 -10.07 10.17
N ALA A 168 15.90 -9.95 8.96
CA ALA A 168 15.24 -9.37 7.79
C ALA A 168 14.10 -10.25 7.22
N SER A 169 14.11 -11.55 7.51
CA SER A 169 13.07 -12.49 7.08
C SER A 169 11.77 -12.39 7.91
N PHE A 170 11.87 -11.89 9.14
CA PHE A 170 10.76 -11.79 10.08
C PHE A 170 9.64 -10.84 9.61
N PRO A 171 9.93 -9.62 9.10
CA PRO A 171 8.92 -8.76 8.47
C PRO A 171 8.20 -9.42 7.30
N ILE A 172 8.89 -10.24 6.50
CA ILE A 172 8.33 -10.90 5.31
C ILE A 172 7.33 -11.99 5.74
N THR A 173 7.69 -12.80 6.75
CA THR A 173 6.77 -13.83 7.28
C THR A 173 5.56 -13.20 7.97
N PHE A 174 5.77 -12.10 8.68
CA PHE A 174 4.70 -11.31 9.29
C PHE A 174 3.76 -10.72 8.24
N PHE A 175 4.32 -10.21 7.14
CA PHE A 175 3.57 -9.67 6.01
C PHE A 175 2.68 -10.72 5.33
N VAL A 176 3.22 -11.92 5.03
CA VAL A 176 2.44 -13.04 4.46
C VAL A 176 1.29 -13.45 5.39
N ARG A 177 1.53 -13.45 6.71
CA ARG A 177 0.48 -13.70 7.71
C ARG A 177 -0.64 -12.66 7.66
N ILE A 178 -0.32 -11.37 7.63
CA ILE A 178 -1.33 -10.30 7.55
C ILE A 178 -2.14 -10.41 6.24
N GLN A 179 -1.47 -10.61 5.10
CA GLN A 179 -2.15 -10.64 3.81
C GLN A 179 -3.06 -11.86 3.64
N SER A 180 -2.67 -13.01 4.21
CA SER A 180 -3.52 -14.23 4.25
C SER A 180 -4.74 -14.11 5.16
N GLN A 181 -4.72 -13.23 6.16
CA GLN A 181 -5.92 -12.93 6.96
C GLN A 181 -6.87 -12.00 6.21
N PHE A 182 -6.35 -11.01 5.47
CA PHE A 182 -7.16 -10.11 4.66
C PHE A 182 -7.84 -10.79 3.45
N LEU A 183 -7.25 -11.85 2.89
CA LEU A 183 -7.83 -12.59 1.74
C LEU A 183 -8.92 -13.61 2.15
N LYS A 184 -9.07 -13.90 3.45
CA LYS A 184 -10.06 -14.86 3.98
C LYS A 184 -11.37 -14.22 4.46
N ILE A 185 -11.52 -12.91 4.30
CA ILE A 185 -12.72 -12.11 4.63
C ILE A 185 -13.39 -11.71 3.32
#